data_AF-A0A9D7D5F0-F1
#
_entry.id   AF-A0A9D7D5F0-F1
#
_cell.length_a   1.000
_cell.length_b   1.000
_cell.length_c   1.000
_cell.angle_alpha   90.00
_cell.angle_beta   90.00
_cell.angle_gamma   90.00
#
_symmetry.space_group_name_H-M   'P 1'
#
loop_
_entity.id
_entity.type
_entity.pdbx_description
1 polymer ?
#
loop_
_entity_poly.entity_id
_entity_poly.type
_entity_poly.pdbx_seq_one_letter_code
_entity_poly.pdbx_strand_id
1 'polypeptide(L)'
;MWAVCTPCFGPLMEVLLMRTSMLATFLATSFCAVLTPACGGDDDGVSVNGGTDEQELRGSKIYECRCSGMEDDTLKRFELVLKNGQAKVIDLSKDALVPDTGRLDADYNPTAQYAGASRYAGFGDLVNDMNSDLASIELIVSAEVQGGEESGKLWIRMSGHGGSTHGATCTKKASLLTVKTAVKSRLACDLDRILCGAGAPPGETCLADMFVQQTSSDAAKIRLRWYDHFGVRATERFESIAASDDLSRTTKAVKGAWEGRQLELKHRAGITYTGKFTLPDGRSETVKCNDLAMLD
;
A
#
# COMPACT_ATOMS: atom_id res chain seq x y z
N MET A 1 -40.99 -25.22 -72.19
CA MET A 1 -41.32 -24.67 -70.85
C MET A 1 -40.21 -23.68 -70.50
N TRP A 2 -40.53 -22.38 -70.61
CA TRP A 2 -40.03 -21.14 -69.97
C TRP A 2 -38.68 -21.20 -69.19
N ALA A 3 -37.75 -20.24 -69.20
CA ALA A 3 -37.49 -18.95 -69.85
C ALA A 3 -36.01 -18.57 -69.44
N VAL A 4 -35.08 -18.23 -70.35
CA VAL A 4 -34.66 -16.90 -70.86
C VAL A 4 -33.81 -16.00 -69.90
N CYS A 5 -32.54 -15.80 -70.32
CA CYS A 5 -31.66 -14.61 -70.39
C CYS A 5 -31.26 -13.70 -69.19
N THR A 6 -29.92 -13.67 -68.90
CA THR A 6 -28.90 -12.58 -69.05
C THR A 6 -29.23 -11.07 -68.79
N PRO A 7 -28.22 -10.16 -68.66
CA PRO A 7 -27.22 -9.94 -67.60
C PRO A 7 -27.04 -8.40 -67.28
N CYS A 8 -25.91 -8.00 -66.66
CA CYS A 8 -25.08 -6.81 -67.00
C CYS A 8 -24.72 -5.80 -65.88
N PHE A 9 -23.50 -5.25 -66.07
CA PHE A 9 -22.94 -3.95 -65.67
C PHE A 9 -22.40 -3.75 -64.23
N GLY A 10 -21.06 -3.71 -64.13
CA GLY A 10 -20.36 -2.73 -63.27
C GLY A 10 -20.51 -1.30 -63.87
N PRO A 11 -19.88 -0.24 -63.31
CA PRO A 11 -18.42 -0.14 -63.37
C PRO A 11 -17.70 0.76 -62.31
N LEU A 12 -16.35 0.66 -62.34
CA LEU A 12 -15.29 1.69 -62.32
C LEU A 12 -15.21 2.86 -61.30
N MET A 13 -13.92 3.14 -60.98
CA MET A 13 -13.26 4.46 -60.87
C MET A 13 -13.51 5.32 -59.63
N GLU A 14 -12.61 6.17 -59.14
CA GLU A 14 -11.17 6.44 -59.30
C GLU A 14 -10.90 7.62 -58.32
N VAL A 15 -9.61 7.96 -58.13
CA VAL A 15 -9.13 9.36 -57.96
C VAL A 15 -9.42 10.06 -56.61
N LEU A 16 -8.39 10.27 -55.77
CA LEU A 16 -7.40 11.37 -55.81
C LEU A 16 -7.87 12.61 -55.03
N LEU A 17 -7.04 13.05 -54.08
CA LEU A 17 -6.64 14.44 -53.74
C LEU A 17 -6.49 14.55 -52.22
N MET A 18 -5.28 14.46 -51.66
CA MET A 18 -4.14 15.38 -51.74
C MET A 18 -4.46 16.77 -51.16
N ARG A 19 -3.55 17.23 -50.30
CA ARG A 19 -3.23 18.64 -49.95
C ARG A 19 -4.19 19.31 -48.95
N THR A 20 -3.76 20.16 -48.01
CA THR A 20 -2.47 20.82 -47.74
C THR A 20 -2.62 21.60 -46.43
N SER A 21 -1.50 21.70 -45.69
CA SER A 21 -0.96 22.93 -45.10
C SER A 21 -1.82 23.81 -44.19
N MET A 22 -1.29 24.08 -42.99
CA MET A 22 -0.68 25.36 -42.59
C MET A 22 0.00 25.13 -41.22
N LEU A 23 1.33 25.31 -41.05
CA LEU A 23 2.06 26.58 -40.80
C LEU A 23 1.41 27.40 -39.66
N ALA A 24 2.08 28.04 -38.71
CA ALA A 24 3.48 28.24 -38.34
C ALA A 24 3.41 29.05 -37.00
N THR A 25 4.18 28.69 -35.96
CA THR A 25 5.33 29.45 -35.40
C THR A 25 4.99 30.62 -34.44
N PHE A 26 5.93 30.82 -33.49
CA PHE A 26 6.17 31.95 -32.57
C PHE A 26 5.43 31.87 -31.22
N LEU A 27 6.02 32.15 -30.05
CA LEU A 27 7.21 32.93 -29.67
C LEU A 27 7.75 32.43 -28.32
N ALA A 28 9.06 32.55 -28.14
CA ALA A 28 9.78 32.38 -26.88
C ALA A 28 9.63 33.61 -25.98
N THR A 29 9.65 33.43 -24.66
CA THR A 29 10.20 34.42 -23.72
C THR A 29 10.73 33.73 -22.47
N SER A 30 12.05 33.84 -22.30
CA SER A 30 12.79 33.57 -21.07
C SER A 30 12.39 34.53 -19.95
N PHE A 31 12.39 34.05 -18.71
CA PHE A 31 12.70 34.86 -17.54
C PHE A 31 13.66 34.08 -16.64
N CYS A 32 14.91 34.51 -16.60
CA CYS A 32 15.86 34.19 -15.55
C CYS A 32 15.52 35.04 -14.32
N ALA A 33 15.44 34.42 -13.16
CA ALA A 33 15.73 35.08 -11.89
C ALA A 33 16.50 34.08 -11.00
N VAL A 34 17.79 34.35 -10.85
CA VAL A 34 18.64 33.83 -9.78
C VAL A 34 18.60 34.89 -8.68
N LEU A 35 18.43 34.49 -7.41
CA LEU A 35 19.16 35.03 -6.24
C LEU A 35 18.81 34.25 -4.95
N THR A 36 19.84 33.57 -4.44
CA THR A 36 20.22 33.24 -3.04
C THR A 36 19.41 32.28 -2.15
N PRO A 37 20.10 31.40 -1.40
CA PRO A 37 19.54 30.55 -0.36
C PRO A 37 19.51 31.30 0.99
N ALA A 38 18.37 31.29 1.68
CA ALA A 38 18.28 31.71 3.07
C ALA A 38 18.05 30.48 3.94
N CYS A 39 19.01 30.22 4.84
CA CYS A 39 18.88 29.32 5.97
C CYS A 39 17.67 29.73 6.81
N GLY A 40 16.73 28.82 7.01
CA GLY A 40 15.78 28.82 8.12
C GLY A 40 15.82 27.42 8.69
N GLY A 41 16.39 27.28 9.89
CA GLY A 41 16.55 26.01 10.58
C GLY A 41 15.20 25.37 10.85
N ASP A 42 15.05 24.13 10.42
CA ASP A 42 14.12 23.21 11.05
C ASP A 42 14.78 22.75 12.34
N ASP A 43 14.23 23.20 13.47
CA ASP A 43 14.44 22.55 14.75
C ASP A 43 14.00 21.10 14.59
N ASP A 44 14.98 20.19 14.68
CA ASP A 44 14.79 18.76 14.84
C ASP A 44 14.02 18.50 16.16
N GLY A 45 12.71 18.70 16.09
CA GLY A 45 11.77 18.15 17.03
C GLY A 45 11.80 16.64 16.87
N VAL A 46 12.58 15.99 17.73
CA VAL A 46 12.61 14.55 17.96
C VAL A 46 11.18 14.00 17.97
N SER A 47 10.77 13.44 16.83
CA SER A 47 9.58 12.61 16.74
C SER A 47 9.99 11.21 17.18
N VAL A 48 9.78 10.91 18.46
CA VAL A 48 9.75 9.53 18.94
C VAL A 48 8.49 8.89 18.35
N ASN A 49 8.57 8.46 17.09
CA ASN A 49 7.55 7.66 16.44
C ASN A 49 8.13 6.26 16.19
N GLY A 50 7.86 5.36 17.14
CA GLY A 50 8.01 3.91 16.97
C GLY A 50 6.96 3.33 16.02
N GLY A 51 6.77 3.96 14.86
CA GLY A 51 5.95 3.47 13.76
C GLY A 51 6.88 3.12 12.62
N THR A 52 7.09 1.82 12.37
CA THR A 52 7.80 1.32 11.20
C THR A 52 7.15 1.91 9.94
N ASP A 53 7.87 2.72 9.18
CA ASP A 53 7.37 3.30 7.94
C ASP A 53 6.89 2.16 7.03
N GLU A 54 5.60 2.16 6.66
CA GLU A 54 5.03 1.05 5.89
C GLU A 54 5.70 0.84 4.52
N GLN A 55 6.38 1.87 4.02
CA GLN A 55 7.22 1.82 2.82
C GLN A 55 8.50 0.99 3.05
N GLU A 56 9.04 0.98 4.28
CA GLU A 56 10.13 0.14 4.73
C GLU A 56 9.70 -1.34 4.72
N LEU A 57 8.45 -1.64 5.04
CA LEU A 57 7.91 -3.02 5.10
C LEU A 57 7.51 -3.61 3.75
N ARG A 58 7.36 -2.79 2.68
CA ARG A 58 7.03 -3.29 1.34
C ARG A 58 8.14 -4.17 0.77
N GLY A 59 7.79 -5.39 0.34
CA GLY A 59 8.74 -6.36 -0.21
C GLY A 59 9.64 -7.01 0.84
N SER A 60 9.43 -6.70 2.12
CA SER A 60 10.14 -7.34 3.23
C SER A 60 9.56 -8.72 3.51
N LYS A 61 10.41 -9.63 3.98
CA LYS A 61 9.97 -10.91 4.55
C LYS A 61 9.84 -10.70 6.06
N ILE A 62 8.63 -10.88 6.58
CA ILE A 62 8.32 -10.62 7.97
C ILE A 62 8.07 -11.97 8.66
N TYR A 63 8.74 -12.21 9.77
CA TYR A 63 8.64 -13.43 10.55
C TYR A 63 8.36 -13.10 12.01
N GLU A 64 7.51 -13.90 12.65
CA GLU A 64 7.44 -13.96 14.10
C GLU A 64 8.38 -15.08 14.57
N CYS A 65 9.39 -14.71 15.35
CA CYS A 65 10.38 -15.65 15.88
C CYS A 65 10.16 -15.87 17.37
N ARG A 66 10.35 -17.13 17.80
CA ARG A 66 10.26 -17.54 19.21
C ARG A 66 11.50 -18.30 19.63
N CYS A 67 12.19 -17.80 20.63
CA CYS A 67 13.40 -18.41 21.18
C CYS A 67 13.08 -19.61 22.05
N SER A 68 13.82 -20.70 21.87
CA SER A 68 13.83 -21.82 22.82
C SER A 68 14.98 -21.64 23.82
N GLY A 69 14.66 -21.59 25.12
CA GLY A 69 15.67 -21.64 26.19
C GLY A 69 16.36 -20.32 26.54
N MET A 70 15.71 -19.17 26.28
CA MET A 70 16.07 -17.91 26.97
C MET A 70 15.22 -17.81 28.24
N GLU A 71 15.88 -17.77 29.40
CA GLU A 71 15.21 -17.74 30.71
C GLU A 71 14.72 -16.34 31.09
N ASP A 72 15.42 -15.29 30.61
CA ASP A 72 15.09 -13.89 30.88
C ASP A 72 13.98 -13.35 29.95
N ASP A 73 13.28 -12.30 30.39
CA ASP A 73 12.12 -11.75 29.66
C ASP A 73 12.47 -10.99 28.38
N THR A 74 13.74 -10.90 28.00
CA THR A 74 14.22 -10.21 26.80
C THR A 74 14.29 -11.13 25.57
N LEU A 75 13.77 -10.67 24.43
CA LEU A 75 13.81 -11.37 23.12
C LEU A 75 13.24 -12.80 23.04
N LYS A 76 12.41 -13.23 24.00
CA LYS A 76 11.69 -14.53 23.90
C LYS A 76 10.81 -14.62 22.65
N ARG A 77 10.27 -13.50 22.20
CA ARG A 77 9.40 -13.37 21.03
C ARG A 77 9.68 -12.04 20.34
N PHE A 78 10.02 -12.06 19.06
CA PHE A 78 10.29 -10.84 18.31
C PHE A 78 9.83 -10.98 16.86
N GLU A 79 9.64 -9.84 16.21
CA GLU A 79 9.45 -9.77 14.77
C GLU A 79 10.80 -9.56 14.09
N LEU A 80 11.07 -10.38 13.07
CA LEU A 80 12.22 -10.27 12.19
C LEU A 80 11.75 -9.77 10.84
N VAL A 81 12.28 -8.62 10.40
CA VAL A 81 12.01 -8.03 9.08
C VAL A 81 13.29 -8.11 8.25
N LEU A 82 13.24 -8.85 7.14
CA LEU A 82 14.36 -9.01 6.20
C LEU A 82 14.10 -8.25 4.91
N LYS A 83 15.02 -7.36 4.52
CA LYS A 83 14.94 -6.62 3.26
C LYS A 83 16.31 -6.09 2.84
N ASN A 84 16.65 -6.20 1.56
CA ASN A 84 17.84 -5.58 0.94
C ASN A 84 19.15 -5.82 1.72
N GLY A 85 19.37 -7.02 2.25
CA GLY A 85 20.57 -7.33 3.05
C GLY A 85 20.57 -6.71 4.46
N GLN A 86 19.42 -6.27 4.95
CA GLN A 86 19.24 -5.81 6.34
C GLN A 86 18.29 -6.76 7.08
N ALA A 87 18.52 -6.87 8.38
CA ALA A 87 17.66 -7.58 9.32
C ALA A 87 17.29 -6.61 10.45
N LYS A 88 16.00 -6.32 10.59
CA LYS A 88 15.47 -5.50 11.68
C LYS A 88 14.77 -6.40 12.69
N VAL A 89 15.08 -6.20 13.96
CA VAL A 89 14.49 -6.91 15.09
C VAL A 89 13.58 -5.94 15.84
N ILE A 90 12.35 -6.38 16.09
CA ILE A 90 11.39 -5.66 16.92
C ILE A 90 10.97 -6.60 18.04
N ASP A 91 11.38 -6.32 19.27
CA ASP A 91 11.00 -7.17 20.40
C ASP A 91 9.48 -7.07 20.66
N LEU A 92 8.84 -8.24 20.83
CA LEU A 92 7.42 -8.39 21.15
C LEU A 92 7.23 -8.99 22.56
N SER A 93 8.29 -9.03 23.36
CA SER A 93 8.28 -9.43 24.77
C SER A 93 7.62 -8.35 25.65
N LYS A 94 7.51 -8.62 26.97
CA LYS A 94 6.84 -7.71 27.92
C LYS A 94 7.60 -6.40 28.14
N ASP A 95 8.94 -6.46 28.05
CA ASP A 95 9.84 -5.33 28.18
C ASP A 95 10.49 -5.10 26.81
N ALA A 96 9.72 -4.50 25.90
CA ALA A 96 10.13 -4.31 24.53
C ALA A 96 11.43 -3.51 24.43
N LEU A 97 12.49 -4.15 23.93
CA LEU A 97 13.76 -3.49 23.62
C LEU A 97 13.60 -2.54 22.43
N VAL A 98 14.51 -1.56 22.33
CA VAL A 98 14.54 -0.65 21.17
C VAL A 98 14.73 -1.45 19.88
N PRO A 99 13.90 -1.24 18.85
CA PRO A 99 14.10 -1.89 17.57
C PRO A 99 15.46 -1.57 16.98
N ASP A 100 16.17 -2.59 16.50
CA ASP A 100 17.54 -2.43 16.02
C ASP A 100 17.73 -3.14 14.67
N THR A 101 18.71 -2.69 13.89
CA THR A 101 18.96 -3.12 12.51
C THR A 101 20.39 -3.59 12.32
N GLY A 102 20.54 -4.87 11.98
CA GLY A 102 21.79 -5.46 11.53
C GLY A 102 21.93 -5.49 10.01
N ARG A 103 23.17 -5.61 9.55
CA ARG A 103 23.53 -5.73 8.13
C ARG A 103 24.06 -7.12 7.82
N LEU A 104 23.76 -7.58 6.61
CA LEU A 104 24.29 -8.82 6.07
C LEU A 104 25.81 -8.76 6.06
N ASP A 105 26.41 -9.79 6.63
CA ASP A 105 27.83 -10.02 6.57
C ASP A 105 28.17 -10.85 5.33
N ALA A 106 28.72 -10.19 4.33
CA ALA A 106 29.09 -10.81 3.06
C ALA A 106 30.28 -11.78 3.18
N ASP A 107 31.09 -11.64 4.23
CA ASP A 107 32.28 -12.46 4.47
C ASP A 107 31.98 -13.69 5.33
N TYR A 108 30.72 -13.87 5.75
CA TYR A 108 30.31 -15.01 6.55
C TYR A 108 30.37 -16.31 5.75
N ASN A 109 31.19 -17.24 6.22
CA ASN A 109 31.32 -18.58 5.67
C ASN A 109 30.73 -19.59 6.67
N PRO A 110 29.48 -20.06 6.46
CA PRO A 110 28.82 -20.93 7.41
C PRO A 110 29.53 -22.28 7.55
N THR A 111 29.57 -22.79 8.77
CA THR A 111 29.97 -24.18 9.03
C THR A 111 28.88 -25.15 8.54
N ALA A 112 29.17 -26.45 8.53
CA ALA A 112 28.19 -27.48 8.13
C ALA A 112 26.87 -27.40 8.92
N GLN A 113 26.91 -26.94 10.17
CA GLN A 113 25.73 -26.75 11.02
C GLN A 113 24.79 -25.64 10.51
N TYR A 114 25.33 -24.63 9.83
CA TYR A 114 24.62 -23.44 9.35
C TYR A 114 24.63 -23.35 7.82
N ALA A 115 24.76 -24.48 7.14
CA ALA A 115 24.89 -24.52 5.68
C ALA A 115 23.76 -23.71 5.00
N GLY A 116 24.15 -22.78 4.11
CA GLY A 116 23.22 -21.90 3.40
C GLY A 116 22.62 -20.76 4.23
N ALA A 117 22.96 -20.65 5.52
CA ALA A 117 22.51 -19.55 6.36
C ALA A 117 23.27 -18.25 6.06
N SER A 118 22.61 -17.12 6.29
CA SER A 118 23.19 -15.78 6.21
C SER A 118 23.40 -15.20 7.61
N ARG A 119 24.52 -14.51 7.84
CA ARG A 119 24.78 -13.81 9.10
C ARG A 119 24.46 -12.33 8.98
N TYR A 120 23.82 -11.78 10.00
CA TYR A 120 23.61 -10.35 10.17
C TYR A 120 24.26 -9.90 11.47
N ALA A 121 24.94 -8.76 11.43
CA ALA A 121 25.66 -8.19 12.57
C ALA A 121 25.44 -6.68 12.67
N GLY A 122 25.84 -6.09 13.79
CA GLY A 122 25.76 -4.64 14.03
C GLY A 122 24.54 -4.18 14.80
N PHE A 123 23.92 -5.06 15.59
CA PHE A 123 22.82 -4.74 16.50
C PHE A 123 23.33 -4.05 17.78
N GLY A 124 23.76 -2.79 17.66
CA GLY A 124 24.37 -2.02 18.76
C GLY A 124 23.38 -1.62 19.85
N ASP A 125 22.19 -1.18 19.49
CA ASP A 125 21.16 -0.76 20.45
C ASP A 125 20.67 -1.97 21.25
N LEU A 126 20.50 -3.11 20.57
CA LEU A 126 20.11 -4.36 21.20
C LEU A 126 21.18 -4.88 22.19
N VAL A 127 22.46 -4.70 21.87
CA VAL A 127 23.57 -5.04 22.77
C VAL A 127 23.50 -4.19 24.04
N ASN A 128 23.35 -2.88 23.88
CA ASN A 128 23.31 -1.93 25.00
C ASN A 128 22.13 -2.19 25.93
N ASP A 129 20.98 -2.53 25.37
CA ASP A 129 19.74 -2.75 26.12
C ASP A 129 19.70 -4.13 26.82
N MET A 130 20.27 -5.18 26.20
CA MET A 130 20.22 -6.53 26.77
C MET A 130 21.13 -6.70 27.99
N ASN A 131 22.40 -6.29 27.89
CA ASN A 131 23.36 -6.36 28.99
C ASN A 131 24.65 -5.59 28.62
N SER A 132 25.15 -4.75 29.52
CA SER A 132 26.40 -3.99 29.34
C SER A 132 27.65 -4.85 29.13
N ASP A 133 27.61 -6.14 29.49
CA ASP A 133 28.73 -7.07 29.37
C ASP A 133 28.75 -7.83 28.02
N LEU A 134 27.70 -7.66 27.19
CA LEU A 134 27.68 -8.19 25.83
C LEU A 134 28.55 -7.35 24.92
N ALA A 135 29.41 -8.02 24.15
CA ALA A 135 30.26 -7.38 23.15
C ALA A 135 29.57 -7.27 21.79
N SER A 136 28.76 -8.26 21.42
CA SER A 136 28.02 -8.24 20.16
C SER A 136 26.85 -9.22 20.14
N ILE A 137 25.84 -8.90 19.32
CA ILE A 137 24.79 -9.82 18.90
C ILE A 137 24.90 -10.06 17.40
N GLU A 138 24.84 -11.33 16.99
CA GLU A 138 24.77 -11.77 15.60
C GLU A 138 23.52 -12.63 15.40
N LEU A 139 22.85 -12.44 14.27
CA LEU A 139 21.75 -13.29 13.84
C LEU A 139 22.19 -14.16 12.67
N ILE A 140 22.12 -15.46 12.84
CA ILE A 140 22.33 -16.43 11.76
C ILE A 140 20.95 -16.88 11.31
N VAL A 141 20.58 -16.54 10.08
CA VAL A 141 19.25 -16.77 9.50
C VAL A 141 19.35 -17.93 8.51
N SER A 142 18.55 -18.99 8.72
CA SER A 142 18.53 -20.17 7.86
C SER A 142 18.14 -19.88 6.41
N ALA A 143 18.52 -20.77 5.49
CA ALA A 143 18.23 -20.66 4.07
C ALA A 143 16.73 -20.61 3.76
N GLU A 144 15.90 -21.29 4.55
CA GLU A 144 14.44 -21.30 4.42
C GLU A 144 13.85 -19.91 4.69
N VAL A 145 14.27 -19.28 5.80
CA VAL A 145 13.83 -17.91 6.15
C VAL A 145 14.37 -16.90 5.13
N GLN A 146 15.61 -17.06 4.69
CA GLN A 146 16.19 -16.26 3.61
C GLN A 146 15.46 -16.45 2.28
N GLY A 147 14.99 -17.67 1.99
CA GLY A 147 14.23 -18.04 0.81
C GLY A 147 12.82 -17.45 0.82
N GLY A 148 12.23 -17.23 1.99
CA GLY A 148 10.85 -16.78 2.12
C GLY A 148 9.85 -17.91 2.37
N GLU A 149 10.35 -19.06 2.85
CA GLU A 149 9.53 -20.20 3.23
C GLU A 149 8.64 -19.88 4.45
N GLU A 150 7.57 -20.65 4.64
CA GLU A 150 6.57 -20.41 5.69
C GLU A 150 7.12 -20.57 7.12
N SER A 151 8.21 -21.31 7.28
CA SER A 151 8.89 -21.46 8.56
C SER A 151 10.38 -21.74 8.35
N GLY A 152 11.18 -21.39 9.35
CA GLY A 152 12.56 -21.82 9.41
C GLY A 152 13.22 -21.49 10.73
N LYS A 153 14.55 -21.63 10.76
CA LYS A 153 15.36 -21.47 11.98
C LYS A 153 16.13 -20.16 11.96
N LEU A 154 16.38 -19.66 13.16
CA LEU A 154 17.28 -18.55 13.42
C LEU A 154 18.16 -18.95 14.61
N TRP A 155 19.42 -18.52 14.60
CA TRP A 155 20.29 -18.62 15.76
C TRP A 155 20.75 -17.23 16.16
N ILE A 156 20.54 -16.90 17.43
CA ILE A 156 21.01 -15.66 18.04
C ILE A 156 22.31 -16.00 18.75
N ARG A 157 23.42 -15.43 18.29
CA ARG A 157 24.74 -15.62 18.88
C ARG A 157 25.14 -14.35 19.61
N MET A 158 25.41 -14.49 20.89
CA MET A 158 25.86 -13.42 21.77
C MET A 158 27.33 -13.66 22.12
N SER A 159 28.16 -12.63 22.05
CA SER A 159 29.57 -12.69 22.42
C SER A 159 29.86 -11.75 23.59
N GLY A 160 30.94 -12.01 24.34
CA GLY A 160 31.27 -11.28 25.57
C GLY A 160 31.23 -12.16 26.82
N HIS A 161 31.23 -11.54 28.01
CA HIS A 161 31.09 -12.27 29.26
C HIS A 161 29.63 -12.74 29.39
N GLY A 162 29.40 -14.05 29.47
CA GLY A 162 28.05 -14.63 29.40
C GLY A 162 27.53 -14.90 27.97
N GLY A 163 28.42 -14.89 26.96
CA GLY A 163 28.06 -15.22 25.59
C GLY A 163 27.45 -16.63 25.44
N SER A 164 26.42 -16.75 24.61
CA SER A 164 25.68 -17.98 24.39
C SER A 164 25.14 -18.03 22.96
N THR A 165 24.53 -19.16 22.58
CA THR A 165 23.81 -19.27 21.31
C THR A 165 22.45 -19.89 21.56
N HIS A 166 21.40 -19.19 21.13
CA HIS A 166 20.02 -19.64 21.28
C HIS A 166 19.39 -19.87 19.91
N GLY A 167 18.65 -20.97 19.80
CA GLY A 167 17.82 -21.24 18.63
C GLY A 167 16.46 -20.54 18.77
N ALA A 168 15.96 -20.04 17.65
CA ALA A 168 14.60 -19.58 17.52
C ALA A 168 13.93 -20.23 16.31
N THR A 169 12.64 -20.52 16.45
CA THR A 169 11.79 -20.94 15.33
C THR A 169 11.04 -19.72 14.85
N CYS A 170 11.14 -19.44 13.55
CA CYS A 170 10.51 -18.31 12.91
C CYS A 170 9.39 -18.79 11.98
N THR A 171 8.20 -18.23 12.15
CA THR A 171 7.05 -18.48 11.30
C THR A 171 6.73 -17.22 10.51
N LYS A 172 6.56 -17.36 9.20
CA LYS A 172 6.29 -16.24 8.31
C LYS A 172 4.96 -15.59 8.70
N LYS A 173 4.98 -14.27 8.86
CA LYS A 173 3.75 -13.49 9.01
C LYS A 173 3.16 -13.24 7.64
N ALA A 174 1.84 -13.09 7.60
CA ALA A 174 1.16 -12.63 6.41
C ALA A 174 1.86 -11.36 5.89
N SER A 175 2.28 -11.40 4.63
CA SER A 175 2.84 -10.22 3.98
C SER A 175 1.82 -9.09 4.05
N LEU A 176 2.29 -7.86 4.23
CA LEU A 176 1.42 -6.70 4.06
C LEU A 176 0.70 -6.79 2.72
N LEU A 177 -0.63 -6.63 2.76
CA LEU A 177 -1.43 -6.62 1.54
C LEU A 177 -0.95 -5.50 0.64
N THR A 178 -0.58 -5.86 -0.59
CA THR A 178 -0.11 -4.90 -1.58
C THR A 178 -1.20 -4.66 -2.61
N VAL A 179 -1.34 -3.40 -3.03
CA VAL A 179 -2.29 -3.02 -4.08
C VAL A 179 -1.82 -3.60 -5.42
N LYS A 180 -2.59 -4.56 -5.95
CA LYS A 180 -2.46 -5.09 -7.31
C LYS A 180 -3.40 -4.32 -8.25
N THR A 181 -2.87 -3.37 -9.01
CA THR A 181 -3.66 -2.54 -9.94
C THR A 181 -4.15 -3.29 -11.17
N ALA A 182 -3.55 -4.45 -11.48
CA ALA A 182 -3.98 -5.31 -12.59
C ALA A 182 -5.31 -6.03 -12.32
N VAL A 183 -5.69 -6.22 -11.06
CA VAL A 183 -6.98 -6.80 -10.68
C VAL A 183 -8.01 -5.68 -10.60
N LYS A 184 -9.22 -5.89 -11.14
CA LYS A 184 -10.31 -4.89 -11.08
C LYS A 184 -10.66 -4.58 -9.63
N SER A 185 -10.69 -3.29 -9.29
CA SER A 185 -10.95 -2.81 -7.94
C SER A 185 -12.39 -3.00 -7.48
N ARG A 186 -12.56 -3.20 -6.18
CA ARG A 186 -13.85 -3.18 -5.47
C ARG A 186 -13.68 -2.37 -4.19
N LEU A 187 -13.99 -1.08 -4.24
CA LEU A 187 -13.81 -0.18 -3.10
C LEU A 187 -15.08 -0.15 -2.25
N ALA A 188 -14.97 -0.53 -0.98
CA ALA A 188 -15.97 -0.23 0.03
C ALA A 188 -15.54 1.02 0.78
N CYS A 189 -16.34 2.08 0.71
CA CYS A 189 -16.01 3.41 1.20
C CYS A 189 -16.99 3.84 2.28
N ASP A 190 -16.43 4.17 3.45
CA ASP A 190 -17.16 4.78 4.56
C ASP A 190 -16.85 6.28 4.59
N LEU A 191 -17.87 7.09 4.86
CA LEU A 191 -17.69 8.51 5.09
C LEU A 191 -17.30 8.75 6.56
N ASP A 192 -16.35 9.64 6.81
CA ASP A 192 -15.98 10.04 8.17
C ASP A 192 -17.15 10.73 8.90
N ARG A 193 -18.01 11.41 8.13
CA ARG A 193 -19.27 12.00 8.59
C ARG A 193 -20.35 11.75 7.54
N ILE A 194 -21.56 11.49 7.99
CA ILE A 194 -22.71 11.33 7.11
C ILE A 194 -22.98 12.67 6.39
N LEU A 195 -23.08 12.64 5.06
CA LEU A 195 -23.36 13.83 4.23
C LEU A 195 -24.87 13.99 4.02
N CYS A 196 -25.52 14.88 4.76
CA CYS A 196 -26.96 15.12 4.66
C CYS A 196 -27.33 16.34 3.82
N GLY A 197 -28.33 16.22 2.93
CA GLY A 197 -28.86 17.31 2.11
C GLY A 197 -29.65 18.35 2.93
N ALA A 198 -29.70 19.59 2.43
CA ALA A 198 -30.41 20.69 3.08
C ALA A 198 -31.94 20.56 2.89
N GLY A 199 -32.59 19.78 3.74
CA GLY A 199 -34.04 19.77 3.91
C GLY A 199 -34.37 19.86 5.39
N ALA A 200 -35.31 20.74 5.79
CA ALA A 200 -35.84 20.69 7.14
C ALA A 200 -36.57 19.34 7.34
N PRO A 201 -36.55 18.75 8.55
CA PRO A 201 -37.35 17.57 8.84
C PRO A 201 -38.81 17.78 8.41
N PRO A 202 -39.48 16.78 7.82
CA PRO A 202 -39.13 15.36 7.77
C PRO A 202 -38.56 14.88 6.41
N GLY A 203 -37.63 15.61 5.76
CA GLY A 203 -37.14 15.26 4.41
C GLY A 203 -35.63 15.23 4.24
N GLU A 204 -34.87 14.88 5.28
CA GLU A 204 -33.40 14.89 5.22
C GLU A 204 -32.88 13.57 4.61
N THR A 205 -32.12 13.66 3.53
CA THR A 205 -31.47 12.51 2.87
C THR A 205 -29.97 12.57 3.13
N CYS A 206 -29.43 11.49 3.69
CA CYS A 206 -28.10 11.41 4.25
C CYS A 206 -27.28 10.31 3.59
N LEU A 207 -26.16 10.64 2.95
CA LEU A 207 -25.26 9.64 2.37
C LEU A 207 -24.50 8.92 3.48
N ALA A 208 -24.64 7.60 3.53
CA ALA A 208 -24.06 6.75 4.56
C ALA A 208 -22.76 6.11 4.11
N ASP A 209 -22.79 5.43 2.97
CA ASP A 209 -21.64 4.75 2.39
C ASP A 209 -21.69 4.73 0.87
N MET A 210 -20.59 4.23 0.31
CA MET A 210 -20.41 4.10 -1.11
C MET A 210 -19.65 2.81 -1.44
N PHE A 211 -20.05 2.16 -2.53
CA PHE A 211 -19.33 1.05 -3.11
C PHE A 211 -18.96 1.34 -4.57
N VAL A 212 -17.68 1.26 -4.90
CA VAL A 212 -17.17 1.46 -6.27
C VAL A 212 -16.74 0.11 -6.84
N GLN A 213 -17.29 -0.24 -8.00
CA GLN A 213 -16.96 -1.48 -8.69
C GLN A 213 -16.36 -1.19 -10.06
N GLN A 214 -15.08 -1.50 -10.22
CA GLN A 214 -14.38 -1.37 -11.49
C GLN A 214 -14.85 -2.44 -12.49
N THR A 215 -15.30 -2.02 -13.67
CA THR A 215 -15.85 -2.89 -14.72
C THR A 215 -14.85 -3.13 -15.87
N SER A 216 -14.00 -2.16 -16.21
CA SER A 216 -12.89 -2.27 -17.17
C SER A 216 -11.62 -1.63 -16.59
N SER A 217 -10.58 -1.41 -17.41
CA SER A 217 -9.34 -0.73 -16.99
C SER A 217 -9.56 0.69 -16.46
N ASP A 218 -10.55 1.36 -16.99
CA ASP A 218 -10.88 2.78 -16.84
C ASP A 218 -12.35 3.00 -16.46
N ALA A 219 -13.21 2.00 -16.64
CA ALA A 219 -14.62 2.13 -16.31
C ALA A 219 -14.97 1.59 -14.92
N ALA A 220 -15.85 2.29 -14.20
CA ALA A 220 -16.38 1.84 -12.91
C ALA A 220 -17.79 2.35 -12.63
N LYS A 221 -18.56 1.57 -11.86
CA LYS A 221 -19.90 1.92 -11.37
C LYS A 221 -19.83 2.28 -9.89
N ILE A 222 -20.72 3.17 -9.46
CA ILE A 222 -20.91 3.52 -8.05
C ILE A 222 -22.28 3.06 -7.58
N ARG A 223 -22.32 2.50 -6.37
CA ARG A 223 -23.53 2.32 -5.58
C ARG A 223 -23.42 3.17 -4.33
N LEU A 224 -24.43 4.00 -4.06
CA LEU A 224 -24.54 4.83 -2.87
C LEU A 224 -25.65 4.28 -1.98
N ARG A 225 -25.42 4.25 -0.66
CA ARG A 225 -26.48 4.02 0.32
C ARG A 225 -26.84 5.32 0.99
N TRP A 226 -28.12 5.64 0.92
CA TRP A 226 -28.72 6.82 1.55
C TRP A 226 -29.62 6.40 2.72
N TYR A 227 -29.59 7.18 3.78
CA TYR A 227 -30.60 7.19 4.84
C TYR A 227 -31.56 8.34 4.58
N ASP A 228 -32.80 8.00 4.22
CA ASP A 228 -33.87 8.98 4.09
C ASP A 228 -34.63 9.08 5.42
N HIS A 229 -34.62 10.25 6.04
CA HIS A 229 -35.21 10.48 7.36
C HIS A 229 -36.56 11.18 7.24
N PHE A 230 -37.63 10.40 7.43
CA PHE A 230 -39.01 10.90 7.46
C PHE A 230 -39.59 10.82 8.88
N GLY A 231 -39.46 11.92 9.64
CA GLY A 231 -40.01 12.03 10.98
C GLY A 231 -39.20 11.23 12.01
N VAL A 232 -39.66 10.04 12.42
CA VAL A 232 -38.95 9.13 13.36
C VAL A 232 -38.47 7.84 12.68
N ARG A 233 -38.63 7.74 11.36
CA ARG A 233 -38.26 6.54 10.59
C ARG A 233 -37.12 6.89 9.62
N ALA A 234 -36.01 6.18 9.75
CA ALA A 234 -34.96 6.13 8.75
C ALA A 234 -35.24 4.97 7.79
N THR A 235 -35.22 5.22 6.49
CA THR A 235 -35.31 4.19 5.45
C THR A 235 -34.03 4.17 4.63
N GLU A 236 -33.54 2.98 4.30
CA GLU A 236 -32.39 2.81 3.42
C GLU A 236 -32.81 2.87 1.95
N ARG A 237 -32.10 3.67 1.16
CA ARG A 237 -32.24 3.73 -0.29
C ARG A 237 -30.89 3.49 -0.96
N PHE A 238 -30.88 2.61 -1.95
CA PHE A 238 -29.70 2.39 -2.78
C PHE A 238 -29.85 3.11 -4.11
N GLU A 239 -28.79 3.79 -4.54
CA GLU A 239 -28.71 4.47 -5.83
C GLU A 239 -27.52 3.91 -6.59
N SER A 240 -27.75 3.39 -7.80
CA SER A 240 -26.68 2.95 -8.69
C SER A 240 -26.47 3.99 -9.77
N ILE A 241 -25.25 4.48 -9.89
CA ILE A 241 -24.85 5.46 -10.90
C ILE A 241 -24.20 4.69 -12.05
N ALA A 242 -24.47 5.14 -13.28
CA ALA A 242 -23.95 4.54 -14.49
C ALA A 242 -22.41 4.49 -14.49
N ALA A 243 -21.85 3.64 -15.36
CA ALA A 243 -20.40 3.52 -15.47
C ALA A 243 -19.80 4.85 -15.95
N SER A 244 -18.74 5.30 -15.28
CA SER A 244 -17.84 6.34 -15.78
C SER A 244 -16.61 5.67 -16.35
N ASP A 245 -16.08 6.20 -17.45
CA ASP A 245 -14.82 5.77 -18.09
C ASP A 245 -13.59 6.56 -17.58
N ASP A 246 -13.72 7.27 -16.46
CA ASP A 246 -12.66 8.13 -15.88
C ASP A 246 -12.00 7.55 -14.61
N LEU A 247 -12.17 6.26 -14.31
CA LEU A 247 -11.50 5.65 -13.16
C LEU A 247 -10.00 5.49 -13.44
N SER A 248 -9.18 6.24 -12.70
CA SER A 248 -7.73 6.07 -12.66
C SER A 248 -7.31 5.42 -11.34
N ARG A 249 -6.68 4.25 -11.40
CA ARG A 249 -6.17 3.53 -10.22
C ARG A 249 -4.69 3.21 -10.36
N THR A 250 -3.93 3.59 -9.34
CA THR A 250 -2.49 3.32 -9.20
C THR A 250 -2.22 2.69 -7.84
N THR A 251 -0.99 2.27 -7.60
CA THR A 251 -0.56 1.77 -6.27
C THR A 251 -0.55 2.86 -5.18
N LYS A 252 -0.73 4.13 -5.56
CA LYS A 252 -0.66 5.29 -4.67
C LYS A 252 -1.97 6.08 -4.57
N ALA A 253 -2.89 5.89 -5.50
CA ALA A 253 -4.09 6.72 -5.57
C ALA A 253 -5.19 6.06 -6.40
N VAL A 254 -6.43 6.42 -6.11
CA VAL A 254 -7.60 6.15 -6.96
C VAL A 254 -8.33 7.46 -7.20
N LYS A 255 -8.70 7.72 -8.45
CA LYS A 255 -9.52 8.86 -8.84
C LYS A 255 -10.64 8.41 -9.77
N GLY A 256 -11.78 9.08 -9.73
CA GLY A 256 -12.84 8.89 -10.71
C GLY A 256 -13.90 9.98 -10.60
N ALA A 257 -14.69 10.15 -11.66
CA ALA A 257 -15.76 11.13 -11.73
C ALA A 257 -17.05 10.51 -12.29
N TRP A 258 -18.21 10.78 -11.70
CA TRP A 258 -19.50 10.23 -12.11
C TRP A 258 -20.59 11.29 -12.03
N GLU A 259 -21.09 11.76 -13.17
CA GLU A 259 -22.22 12.70 -13.22
C GLU A 259 -22.06 13.88 -12.24
N GLY A 260 -20.90 14.54 -12.26
CA GLY A 260 -20.56 15.66 -11.36
C GLY A 260 -20.09 15.27 -9.96
N ARG A 261 -20.16 13.98 -9.58
CA ARG A 261 -19.53 13.46 -8.36
C ARG A 261 -18.07 13.14 -8.63
N GLN A 262 -17.20 13.35 -7.65
CA GLN A 262 -15.77 13.06 -7.78
C GLN A 262 -15.26 12.29 -6.57
N LEU A 263 -14.45 11.27 -6.82
CA LEU A 263 -13.73 10.52 -5.81
C LEU A 263 -12.24 10.75 -6.02
N GLU A 264 -11.54 11.21 -4.98
CA GLU A 264 -10.10 11.36 -5.00
C GLU A 264 -9.50 10.74 -3.74
N LEU A 265 -8.76 9.66 -3.90
CA LEU A 265 -8.22 8.85 -2.83
C LEU A 265 -6.70 8.75 -2.94
N LYS A 266 -6.02 8.84 -1.80
CA LYS A 266 -4.59 8.54 -1.65
C LYS A 266 -4.43 7.25 -0.87
N HIS A 267 -3.51 6.40 -1.31
CA HIS A 267 -3.14 5.17 -0.60
C HIS A 267 -2.61 5.55 0.78
N ARG A 268 -3.11 4.86 1.80
CA ARG A 268 -2.66 5.04 3.17
C ARG A 268 -1.82 3.85 3.58
N ALA A 269 -2.46 2.68 3.65
CA ALA A 269 -1.89 1.50 4.27
C ALA A 269 -2.57 0.23 3.80
N GLY A 270 -1.81 -0.83 3.50
CA GLY A 270 -2.37 -2.11 3.05
C GLY A 270 -3.32 -1.93 1.87
N ILE A 271 -4.61 -2.23 2.09
CA ILE A 271 -5.70 -2.11 1.12
C ILE A 271 -6.53 -0.83 1.28
N THR A 272 -6.16 0.03 2.24
CA THR A 272 -6.92 1.21 2.64
C THR A 272 -6.41 2.45 1.93
N TYR A 273 -7.36 3.23 1.45
CA TYR A 273 -7.19 4.57 0.90
C TYR A 273 -8.00 5.57 1.73
N THR A 274 -7.54 6.81 1.72
CA THR A 274 -8.23 7.94 2.35
C THR A 274 -8.23 9.12 1.41
N GLY A 275 -9.31 9.89 1.39
CA GLY A 275 -9.38 11.08 0.57
C GLY A 275 -10.75 11.72 0.63
N LYS A 276 -11.22 12.27 -0.48
CA LYS A 276 -12.48 13.02 -0.53
C LYS A 276 -13.44 12.45 -1.54
N PHE A 277 -14.72 12.48 -1.18
CA PHE A 277 -15.83 12.30 -2.10
C PHE A 277 -16.60 13.61 -2.20
N THR A 278 -16.83 14.08 -3.42
CA THR A 278 -17.50 15.35 -3.73
C THR A 278 -18.80 15.08 -4.48
N LEU A 279 -19.89 15.71 -4.04
CA LEU A 279 -21.21 15.66 -4.65
C LEU A 279 -21.34 16.71 -5.78
N PRO A 280 -22.36 16.61 -6.66
CA PRO A 280 -22.53 17.54 -7.77
C PRO A 280 -22.78 18.99 -7.34
N ASP A 281 -23.27 19.19 -6.11
CA ASP A 281 -23.48 20.51 -5.50
C ASP A 281 -22.19 21.12 -4.91
N GLY A 282 -21.05 20.46 -5.07
CA GLY A 282 -19.74 20.89 -4.61
C GLY A 282 -19.44 20.55 -3.15
N ARG A 283 -20.39 19.97 -2.39
CA ARG A 283 -20.10 19.51 -1.03
C ARG A 283 -19.19 18.30 -1.08
N SER A 284 -18.22 18.26 -0.18
CA SER A 284 -17.25 17.17 -0.10
C SER A 284 -17.10 16.66 1.32
N GLU A 285 -16.82 15.37 1.48
CA GLU A 285 -16.51 14.76 2.76
C GLU A 285 -15.32 13.84 2.67
N THR A 286 -14.64 13.64 3.81
CA THR A 286 -13.56 12.68 3.90
C THR A 286 -14.11 11.27 3.86
N VAL A 287 -13.48 10.42 3.07
CA VAL A 287 -13.85 9.02 2.92
C VAL A 287 -12.66 8.11 3.14
N LYS A 288 -12.92 6.96 3.75
CA LYS A 288 -11.98 5.86 3.90
C LYS A 288 -12.48 4.68 3.08
N CYS A 289 -11.67 4.23 2.12
CA CYS A 289 -12.04 3.17 1.20
C CYS A 289 -11.11 1.97 1.36
N ASN A 290 -11.65 0.77 1.47
CA ASN A 290 -10.90 -0.48 1.42
C ASN A 290 -11.09 -1.16 0.08
N ASP A 291 -9.99 -1.55 -0.56
CA ASP A 291 -10.01 -2.26 -1.84
C ASP A 291 -10.10 -3.77 -1.63
N LEU A 292 -11.33 -4.25 -1.63
CA LEU A 292 -11.68 -5.64 -1.36
C LEU A 292 -11.17 -6.59 -2.45
N ALA A 293 -10.77 -6.08 -3.62
CA ALA A 293 -10.14 -6.90 -4.65
C ALA A 293 -8.80 -7.50 -4.20
N MET A 294 -8.21 -6.97 -3.12
CA MET A 294 -6.95 -7.46 -2.56
C MET A 294 -7.12 -8.63 -1.58
N LEU A 295 -8.37 -9.02 -1.29
CA LEU A 295 -8.72 -10.11 -0.40
C LEU A 295 -9.15 -11.39 -1.15
N ASP A 296 -9.29 -11.31 -2.47
CA ASP A 296 -9.53 -12.47 -3.36
C ASP A 296 -8.21 -13.17 -3.69
#